data_AF-A0A8K0I1S0-F1
#
_entry.id   AF-A0A8K0I1S0-F1
#
_cell.length_a   1.000
_cell.length_b   1.000
_cell.length_c   1.000
_cell.angle_alpha   90.00
_cell.angle_beta   90.00
_cell.angle_gamma   90.00
#
_symmetry.space_group_name_H-M   'P 1'
#
loop_
_entity.id
_entity.type
_entity.pdbx_description
1 polymer ?
#
loop_
_entity_poly.entity_id
_entity_poly.type
_entity_poly.pdbx_seq_one_letter_code
_entity_poly.pdbx_strand_id
1 'polypeptide(L)'
;EEVKLLGAWASPFVFRTRIALNLKGVDYEFSEEVLRAKSELLLKSSPVDTKVPVLIHDGKLVCESMIIVQYIDGVWAAKGSAILPADPYDCALHRFWAVYIDDCGLVLVLLLVGEFY
;
A
#
# COMPACT_ATOMS: atom_id res chain seq x y z
N GLU A 1 10.13 3.16 16.17
CA GLU A 1 9.75 3.70 14.85
C GLU A 1 8.25 3.61 14.77
N GLU A 2 7.56 4.73 14.54
CA GLU A 2 6.10 4.79 14.53
C GLU A 2 5.60 4.62 13.10
N VAL A 3 4.87 3.54 12.86
CA VAL A 3 4.30 3.21 11.55
C VAL A 3 2.79 3.08 11.69
N LYS A 4 2.05 3.87 10.92
CA LYS A 4 0.59 3.85 10.89
C LYS A 4 0.10 3.77 9.45
N LEU A 5 -0.89 2.93 9.20
CA LEU A 5 -1.52 2.74 7.90
C LEU A 5 -2.98 3.17 7.98
N LEU A 6 -3.32 4.22 7.22
CA LEU A 6 -4.70 4.64 7.01
C LEU A 6 -5.26 3.91 5.79
N GLY A 7 -6.39 3.23 5.94
CA GLY A 7 -6.97 2.46 4.85
C GLY A 7 -8.38 1.97 5.08
N ALA A 8 -9.04 1.55 4.01
CA ALA A 8 -10.28 0.78 4.09
C ALA A 8 -9.95 -0.73 4.05
N TRP A 9 -10.53 -1.52 4.94
CA TRP A 9 -10.18 -2.95 5.08
C TRP A 9 -10.36 -3.76 3.80
N ALA A 10 -11.32 -3.40 2.95
CA ALA A 10 -11.64 -4.11 1.70
C ALA A 10 -10.88 -3.57 0.47
N SER A 11 -9.99 -2.58 0.63
CA SER A 11 -9.29 -1.96 -0.49
C SER A 11 -8.11 -2.82 -0.95
N PRO A 12 -8.03 -3.22 -2.23
CA PRO A 12 -6.89 -3.98 -2.76
C PRO A 12 -5.58 -3.19 -2.69
N PHE A 13 -5.66 -1.86 -2.82
CA PHE A 13 -4.51 -0.99 -2.69
C PHE A 13 -3.95 -1.00 -1.26
N VAL A 14 -4.82 -1.09 -0.25
CA VAL A 14 -4.43 -1.22 1.17
C VAL A 14 -3.84 -2.61 1.44
N PHE A 15 -4.39 -3.68 0.85
CA PHE A 15 -3.81 -5.02 0.96
C PHE A 15 -2.37 -5.07 0.48
N ARG A 16 -2.07 -4.42 -0.65
CA ARG A 16 -0.70 -4.33 -1.19
C ARG A 16 0.28 -3.77 -0.14
N THR A 17 -0.09 -2.70 0.56
CA THR A 17 0.72 -2.12 1.64
C THR A 17 0.83 -3.03 2.86
N ARG A 18 -0.27 -3.64 3.30
CA ARG A 18 -0.27 -4.56 4.47
C ARG A 18 0.61 -5.78 4.22
N ILE A 19 0.56 -6.36 3.02
CA ILE A 19 1.41 -7.47 2.62
C ILE A 19 2.89 -7.06 2.67
N ALA A 20 3.24 -5.89 2.14
CA ALA A 20 4.62 -5.40 2.18
C ALA A 20 5.15 -5.21 3.60
N LEU A 21 4.37 -4.60 4.50
CA LEU A 21 4.75 -4.44 5.91
C LEU A 21 4.94 -5.80 6.60
N ASN A 22 4.03 -6.75 6.36
CA ASN A 22 4.12 -8.10 6.91
C ASN A 22 5.34 -8.86 6.38
N LEU A 23 5.66 -8.77 5.08
CA LEU A 23 6.85 -9.39 4.48
C LEU A 23 8.16 -8.84 5.08
N LYS A 24 8.16 -7.57 5.48
CA LYS A 24 9.29 -6.93 6.17
C LYS A 24 9.31 -7.15 7.68
N GLY A 25 8.27 -7.77 8.25
CA GLY A 25 8.16 -7.93 9.71
C GLY A 25 8.11 -6.60 10.44
N VAL A 26 7.42 -5.61 9.87
CA VAL A 26 7.25 -4.27 10.45
C VAL A 26 5.89 -4.23 11.15
N ASP A 27 5.91 -3.98 12.46
CA ASP A 27 4.70 -3.71 13.22
C ASP A 27 4.12 -2.34 12.84
N TYR A 28 2.80 -2.25 12.71
CA TYR A 28 2.10 -1.01 12.35
C TYR A 28 0.73 -0.93 13.00
N GLU A 29 0.28 0.29 13.28
CA GLU A 29 -1.10 0.56 13.65
C GLU A 29 -1.95 0.69 12.38
N PHE A 30 -3.03 -0.09 12.27
CA PHE A 30 -4.00 0.07 11.18
C PHE A 30 -5.19 0.91 11.66
N SER A 31 -5.49 1.98 10.93
CA SER A 31 -6.65 2.85 11.19
C SER A 31 -7.62 2.77 10.03
N GLU A 32 -8.81 2.24 10.32
CA GLU A 32 -9.90 2.14 9.33
C GLU A 32 -10.41 3.54 8.97
N GLU A 33 -10.38 3.86 7.68
CA GLU A 33 -10.93 5.10 7.14
C GLU A 33 -12.26 4.83 6.42
N VAL A 34 -13.33 5.45 6.91
CA VAL A 34 -14.66 5.32 6.29
C VAL A 34 -14.70 6.16 5.01
N LEU A 35 -14.82 5.51 3.85
CA LEU A 35 -14.82 6.17 2.52
C LEU A 35 -15.83 7.34 2.38
N ARG A 36 -16.88 7.36 3.20
CA ARG A 36 -17.93 8.40 3.21
C ARG A 36 -17.69 9.53 4.24
N ALA A 37 -16.84 9.30 5.24
CA ALA A 37 -16.51 10.25 6.30
C ALA A 37 -15.01 10.16 6.57
N LYS A 38 -14.23 10.84 5.72
CA LYS A 38 -12.77 10.84 5.78
C LYS A 38 -12.31 11.55 7.06
N SER A 39 -11.34 10.98 7.77
CA SER A 39 -10.80 11.61 8.97
C SER A 39 -10.05 12.91 8.66
N GLU A 40 -9.92 13.81 9.64
CA GLU A 40 -9.08 15.00 9.51
C GLU A 40 -7.61 14.67 9.21
N LEU A 41 -7.13 13.51 9.68
CA LEU A 41 -5.77 13.03 9.40
C LEU A 41 -5.61 12.70 7.92
N LEU A 42 -6.59 12.02 7.31
CA LEU A 42 -6.58 11.73 5.89
C LEU A 42 -6.68 13.02 5.05
N LEU A 43 -7.53 13.97 5.46
CA LEU A 43 -7.67 15.27 4.79
C LEU A 43 -6.38 16.12 4.84
N LYS A 44 -5.61 16.05 5.94
CA LYS A 44 -4.31 16.72 6.05
C LYS A 44 -3.22 16.06 5.23
N SER A 45 -3.41 14.80 4.83
CA SER A 45 -2.33 14.00 4.25
C SER A 45 -2.08 14.19 2.76
N SER A 46 -3.08 14.64 1.99
CA SER A 46 -2.93 14.94 0.56
C SER A 46 -3.94 16.02 0.13
N PRO A 47 -3.49 17.19 -0.36
CA PRO A 47 -4.38 18.23 -0.87
C PRO A 47 -4.92 17.94 -2.29
N VAL A 48 -4.41 16.91 -2.98
CA VAL A 48 -4.70 16.64 -4.40
C VAL A 48 -5.73 15.52 -4.60
N ASP A 49 -5.74 14.51 -3.74
CA ASP A 49 -6.75 13.45 -3.78
C ASP A 49 -6.70 12.64 -2.48
N THR A 50 -7.80 12.62 -1.72
CA THR A 50 -7.86 11.86 -0.47
C THR A 50 -8.17 10.39 -0.77
N LYS A 51 -7.15 9.65 -1.21
CA LYS A 51 -7.22 8.22 -1.54
C LYS A 51 -6.42 7.41 -0.52
N VAL A 52 -6.89 6.22 -0.22
CA VAL A 52 -6.20 5.23 0.62
C VAL A 52 -5.50 4.20 -0.27
N PRO A 53 -4.38 3.59 0.16
CA PRO A 53 -3.71 3.73 1.45
C PRO A 53 -2.89 5.01 1.62
N VAL A 54 -2.74 5.45 2.87
CA VAL A 54 -1.73 6.43 3.30
C VAL A 54 -0.89 5.80 4.40
N LEU A 55 0.42 5.70 4.18
CA LEU A 55 1.38 5.29 5.19
C LEU A 55 1.91 6.53 5.91
N ILE A 56 1.88 6.52 7.23
CA ILE A 56 2.53 7.50 8.09
C ILE A 56 3.71 6.81 8.74
N HIS A 57 4.90 7.35 8.52
CA HIS A 57 6.13 6.83 9.09
C HIS A 57 6.89 7.98 9.77
N ASP A 58 6.98 7.93 11.10
CA ASP A 58 7.57 9.00 11.93
C ASP A 58 7.04 10.40 11.56
N GLY A 59 5.71 10.49 11.41
CA GLY A 59 5.00 11.72 11.03
C GLY A 59 5.10 12.13 9.56
N LYS A 60 5.86 11.40 8.74
CA LYS A 60 5.96 11.64 7.29
C LYS A 60 4.95 10.80 6.53
N LEU A 61 4.32 11.40 5.54
CA LEU A 61 3.23 10.79 4.78
C LEU A 61 3.75 10.25 3.45
N VAL A 62 3.34 9.03 3.11
CA VAL A 62 3.59 8.38 1.82
C VAL A 62 2.25 7.89 1.27
N CYS A 63 1.89 8.37 0.08
CA CYS A 63 0.66 8.02 -0.62
C CYS A 63 0.96 7.10 -1.81
N GLU A 64 -0.08 6.58 -2.46
CA GLU A 64 -0.04 5.63 -3.58
C GLU A 64 0.53 4.25 -3.22
N SER A 65 -0.27 3.21 -3.37
CA SER A 65 0.11 1.85 -2.89
C SER A 65 1.45 1.36 -3.45
N MET A 66 1.75 1.61 -4.73
CA MET A 66 3.02 1.22 -5.36
C MET A 66 4.22 2.02 -4.88
N ILE A 67 4.02 3.31 -4.56
CA ILE A 67 5.08 4.15 -4.00
C ILE A 67 5.34 3.73 -2.56
N ILE A 68 4.28 3.43 -1.80
CA ILE A 68 4.39 2.92 -0.42
C ILE A 68 5.15 1.59 -0.38
N VAL A 69 4.89 0.65 -1.29
CA VAL A 69 5.65 -0.62 -1.35
C VAL A 69 7.14 -0.37 -1.61
N GLN A 70 7.46 0.50 -2.59
CA GLN A 70 8.84 0.88 -2.89
C GLN A 70 9.54 1.51 -1.67
N TYR A 71 8.82 2.39 -0.98
CA TYR A 71 9.30 3.02 0.24
C TYR A 71 9.59 1.99 1.34
N ILE A 72 8.66 1.06 1.59
CA ILE A 72 8.82 -0.03 2.56
C ILE A 72 10.04 -0.89 2.22
N ASP A 73 10.19 -1.26 0.95
CA ASP A 73 11.29 -2.11 0.52
C ASP A 73 12.66 -1.44 0.69
N GLY A 74 12.74 -0.13 0.45
CA GLY A 74 13.96 0.64 0.65
C GLY A 74 14.30 0.94 2.11
N VAL A 75 13.32 1.39 2.91
CA VAL A 75 13.54 1.77 4.32
C VAL A 75 13.93 0.55 5.16
N TRP A 76 13.23 -0.56 4.96
CA TRP A 76 13.50 -1.81 5.68
C TRP A 76 14.22 -2.83 4.81
N ALA A 77 15.14 -2.39 3.94
CA ALA A 77 15.91 -3.27 3.05
C ALA A 77 16.70 -4.37 3.79
N ALA A 78 17.13 -4.09 5.03
CA ALA A 78 17.83 -5.06 5.89
C ALA A 78 16.91 -6.07 6.59
N LYS A 79 15.58 -5.91 6.49
CA LYS A 79 14.58 -6.82 7.08
C LYS A 79 13.86 -7.61 5.98
N GLY A 80 13.57 -8.88 6.27
CA GLY A 80 12.80 -9.74 5.37
C GLY A 80 13.45 -9.91 3.99
N SER A 81 12.68 -10.45 3.05
CA SER A 81 13.11 -10.56 1.65
C SER A 81 12.91 -9.26 0.90
N ALA A 82 13.73 -9.03 -0.14
CA ALA A 82 13.50 -7.94 -1.08
C ALA A 82 12.15 -8.15 -1.79
N ILE A 83 11.33 -7.10 -1.84
CA ILE A 83 10.05 -7.13 -2.54
C ILE A 83 10.28 -6.86 -4.03
N LEU A 84 11.20 -5.94 -4.34
CA LEU A 84 11.57 -5.61 -5.71
C LEU A 84 12.88 -6.28 -6.12
N PRO A 85 12.99 -6.70 -7.39
CA PRO A 85 14.26 -7.15 -7.96
C PRO A 85 15.32 -6.05 -7.87
N ALA A 86 16.57 -6.47 -7.64
CA ALA A 86 17.73 -5.57 -7.66
C ALA A 86 18.13 -5.14 -9.08
N ASP A 87 17.89 -6.02 -10.06
CA ASP A 87 18.16 -5.70 -11.46
C ASP A 87 17.20 -4.59 -11.97
N PRO A 88 17.72 -3.53 -12.62
CA PRO A 88 16.88 -2.42 -13.09
C PRO A 88 15.82 -2.81 -14.11
N TYR A 89 16.11 -3.77 -14.99
CA TYR A 89 15.16 -4.21 -16.02
C TYR A 89 14.03 -5.02 -15.39
N ASP A 90 14.36 -5.99 -14.53
CA ASP A 90 13.34 -6.77 -13.82
C ASP A 90 12.47 -5.90 -12.91
N CYS A 91 13.08 -4.91 -12.25
CA CYS A 91 12.36 -3.91 -11.45
C CYS A 91 11.39 -3.08 -12.30
N ALA A 92 11.80 -2.66 -13.49
CA ALA A 92 10.94 -1.95 -14.44
C ALA A 92 9.78 -2.84 -14.93
N LEU A 93 10.04 -4.12 -15.21
CA LEU A 93 9.02 -5.08 -15.64
C LEU A 93 7.97 -5.33 -14.54
N HIS A 94 8.39 -5.48 -13.28
CA HIS A 94 7.45 -5.58 -12.16
C HIS A 94 6.59 -4.33 -12.00
N ARG A 95 7.19 -3.13 -12.12
CA ARG A 95 6.43 -1.87 -12.07
C ARG A 95 5.42 -1.77 -13.21
N PHE A 96 5.80 -2.18 -14.43
CA PHE A 96 4.90 -2.21 -15.57
C PHE A 96 3.68 -3.08 -15.30
N TRP A 97 3.88 -4.31 -14.82
CA TRP A 97 2.77 -5.23 -14.52
C TRP A 97 1.87 -4.70 -13.39
N ALA A 98 2.44 -4.07 -12.38
CA ALA A 98 1.65 -3.48 -11.31
C ALA A 98 0.73 -2.35 -11.82
N VAL A 99 1.24 -1.47 -12.68
CA VAL A 99 0.44 -0.42 -13.32
C VAL A 99 -0.61 -1.04 -14.24
N TYR A 100 -0.23 -2.03 -15.05
CA TYR A 100 -1.16 -2.73 -15.95
C TYR A 100 -2.33 -3.38 -15.18
N ILE A 101 -2.06 -4.02 -14.04
CA ILE A 101 -3.10 -4.62 -13.19
C ILE A 101 -4.03 -3.53 -12.60
N ASP A 102 -3.46 -2.40 -12.19
CA ASP A 102 -4.24 -1.29 -11.65
C ASP A 102 -5.17 -0.69 -12.74
N ASP A 103 -4.69 -0.63 -14.00
CA ASP A 103 -5.43 -0.10 -15.16
C ASP A 103 -6.48 -1.09 -15.73
N CYS A 104 -6.20 -2.39 -15.73
CA CYS A 104 -7.14 -3.40 -16.24
C CYS A 104 -8.38 -3.61 -15.34
N GLY A 105 -8.39 -3.00 -14.15
CA GLY A 105 -9.51 -3.06 -13.22
C GLY A 105 -9.55 -4.37 -12.43
N LEU A 106 -10.18 -4.27 -11.25
CA LEU A 106 -10.35 -5.20 -10.12
C LEU A 106 -10.82 -6.66 -10.41
N VAL A 107 -10.53 -7.28 -11.55
CA VAL A 107 -10.98 -8.64 -11.89
C VAL A 107 -10.47 -9.68 -10.86
N LEU A 108 -9.33 -9.44 -10.21
CA LEU A 108 -8.80 -10.34 -9.19
C LEU A 108 -9.52 -10.26 -7.83
N VAL A 109 -10.07 -9.09 -7.47
CA VAL A 109 -10.79 -8.91 -6.20
C VAL A 109 -12.17 -9.55 -6.28
N LEU A 110 -12.84 -9.52 -7.44
CA LEU A 110 -14.10 -10.24 -7.65
C LEU A 110 -13.91 -11.77 -7.60
N LEU A 111 -12.78 -12.29 -8.09
CA LEU A 111 -12.49 -13.73 -8.04
C LEU A 111 -12.15 -14.22 -6.62
N LEU A 112 -11.50 -13.39 -5.79
CA LEU A 112 -11.13 -13.79 -4.43
C LEU A 112 -12.23 -13.56 -3.39
N VAL A 113 -13.14 -12.59 -3.62
CA VAL A 113 -14.28 -12.32 -2.71
C VAL A 113 -15.51 -13.15 -3.09
N GLY A 114 -15.65 -13.59 -4.35
CA GLY A 114 -16.74 -14.45 -4.82
C GLY A 114 -16.71 -15.90 -4.31
N GLU A 115 -15.59 -16.35 -3.72
CA GLU A 115 -15.44 -17.69 -3.15
C GLU A 115 -15.78 -17.75 -1.64
N PHE A 116 -16.19 -16.63 -1.03
CA PHE A 116 -16.53 -16.53 0.40
C PHE A 116 -17.96 -16.06 0.69
N TYR A 117 -18.90 -16.21 -0.26
CA TYR A 117 -20.35 -16.07 -0.02
C TYR A 117 -21.13 -17.23 -0.62
#